data_AF-A0A7X5X780-F1
#
_entry.id   AF-A0A7X5X780-F1
#
_cell.length_a   1.000
_cell.length_b   1.000
_cell.length_c   1.000
_cell.angle_alpha   90.00
_cell.angle_beta   90.00
_cell.angle_gamma   90.00
#
_symmetry.space_group_name_H-M   'P 1'
#
loop_
_entity.id
_entity.type
_entity.pdbx_description
1 polymer ?
#
loop_
_entity_poly.entity_id
_entity_poly.type
_entity_poly.pdbx_seq_one_letter_code
_entity_poly.pdbx_strand_id
1 'polypeptide(L)'
;MTAPPPPMPSHWHCYRWTGERRTLDDESARRPPHMVVRDISAQEWKQIAAAGPAFMASDMPPLEVPHWLLRPARMIKATFAAPDKAAAWYRDQVSELSPSFAADHDKAPSRQAEWFAAADGRLRCGGDVVGGWYLRGTRFASVQVVACANRIRPTIPCPMH
;
A
#
# COMPACT_ATOMS: atom_id res chain seq x y z
N MET A 1 -11.49 -20.29 -24.08
CA MET A 1 -10.34 -20.70 -23.24
C MET A 1 -10.13 -19.60 -22.20
N THR A 2 -10.46 -19.87 -20.94
CA THR A 2 -10.25 -18.90 -19.84
C THR A 2 -8.75 -18.88 -19.52
N ALA A 3 -8.12 -17.70 -19.53
CA ALA A 3 -6.73 -17.57 -19.10
C ALA A 3 -6.60 -18.11 -17.67
N PRO A 4 -5.49 -18.83 -17.33
CA PRO A 4 -5.28 -19.29 -15.97
C PRO A 4 -5.31 -18.09 -15.01
N PRO A 5 -5.85 -18.26 -13.78
CA PRO A 5 -5.82 -17.20 -12.80
C PRO A 5 -4.36 -16.77 -12.57
N PRO A 6 -4.10 -15.46 -12.42
CA PRO A 6 -2.75 -14.99 -12.16
C PRO A 6 -2.19 -15.69 -10.91
N PRO A 7 -0.87 -15.97 -10.86
CA PRO A 7 -0.27 -16.60 -9.69
C PRO A 7 -0.56 -15.75 -8.45
N MET A 8 -0.93 -16.41 -7.36
CA MET A 8 -1.13 -15.73 -6.08
C MET A 8 0.19 -15.14 -5.60
N PRO A 9 0.16 -13.92 -5.00
CA PRO A 9 1.36 -13.35 -4.40
C PRO A 9 1.81 -14.19 -3.21
N SER A 10 3.12 -14.36 -3.04
CA SER A 10 3.68 -15.09 -1.90
C SER A 10 3.52 -14.32 -0.59
N HIS A 11 3.47 -12.99 -0.65
CA HIS A 11 3.32 -12.14 0.52
C HIS A 11 2.47 -10.91 0.25
N TRP A 12 1.85 -10.42 1.31
CA TRP A 12 1.28 -9.09 1.42
C TRP A 12 2.07 -8.28 2.45
N HIS A 13 2.64 -7.16 2.03
CA HIS A 13 3.36 -6.23 2.88
C HIS A 13 2.45 -5.07 3.28
N CYS A 14 2.43 -4.80 4.57
CA CYS A 14 1.48 -3.90 5.19
C CYS A 14 2.16 -2.58 5.56
N TYR A 15 1.53 -1.46 5.21
CA TYR A 15 2.06 -0.11 5.43
C TYR A 15 0.99 0.76 6.07
N ARG A 16 1.42 1.68 6.94
CA ARG A 16 0.56 2.69 7.55
C ARG A 16 1.33 3.99 7.66
N TRP A 17 0.64 5.07 7.35
CA TRP A 17 1.15 6.43 7.50
C TRP A 17 0.05 7.34 8.04
N THR A 18 0.41 8.21 8.97
CA THR A 18 -0.44 9.29 9.47
C THR A 18 0.40 10.55 9.59
N GLY A 19 -0.07 11.67 9.02
CA GLY A 19 0.65 12.93 9.08
C GLY A 19 -0.16 14.10 8.54
N GLU A 20 0.51 15.24 8.33
CA GLU A 20 -0.13 16.43 7.78
C GLU A 20 -0.48 16.24 6.30
N ARG A 21 -1.71 16.62 5.93
CA ARG A 21 -2.19 16.51 4.54
C ARG A 21 -1.30 17.28 3.57
N ARG A 22 -0.79 18.44 4.00
CA ARG A 22 0.15 19.27 3.23
C ARG A 22 1.48 18.56 2.95
N THR A 23 1.96 17.75 3.89
CA THR A 23 3.16 16.93 3.68
C THR A 23 2.90 15.88 2.61
N LEU A 24 1.72 15.23 2.66
CA LEU A 24 1.31 14.30 1.60
C LEU A 24 1.17 14.96 0.22
N ASP A 25 0.77 16.24 0.15
CA ASP A 25 0.70 16.99 -1.12
C ASP A 25 2.06 17.22 -1.78
N ASP A 26 3.16 17.11 -1.02
CA ASP A 26 4.50 17.15 -1.59
C ASP A 26 4.82 15.84 -2.34
N GLU A 27 4.63 15.88 -3.65
CA GLU A 27 4.85 14.72 -4.52
C GLU A 27 6.33 14.37 -4.71
N SER A 28 7.25 15.29 -4.40
CA SER A 28 8.67 15.15 -4.76
C SER A 28 9.30 13.90 -4.14
N ALA A 29 8.92 13.55 -2.91
CA ALA A 29 9.39 12.37 -2.20
C ALA A 29 8.49 11.12 -2.39
N ARG A 30 7.41 11.23 -3.19
CA ARG A 30 6.41 10.18 -3.42
C ARG A 30 6.60 9.46 -4.75
N ARG A 31 7.57 9.88 -5.57
CA ARG A 31 7.90 9.31 -6.87
C ARG A 31 9.31 8.73 -6.87
N PRO A 32 9.53 7.52 -7.42
CA PRO A 32 10.88 7.13 -7.80
C PRO A 32 11.45 8.12 -8.84
N PRO A 33 12.78 8.30 -8.91
CA PRO A 33 13.40 9.12 -9.94
C PRO A 33 13.05 8.59 -11.34
N HIS A 34 12.53 9.46 -12.21
CA HIS A 34 12.07 9.13 -13.56
C HIS A 34 10.81 8.22 -13.61
N MET A 35 9.85 8.61 -14.46
CA MET A 35 8.65 7.83 -14.73
C MET A 35 9.05 6.70 -15.70
N VAL A 36 9.22 5.48 -15.20
CA VAL A 36 9.78 4.39 -16.01
C VAL A 36 8.69 3.56 -16.69
N VAL A 37 8.95 3.24 -17.95
CA VAL A 37 8.14 2.38 -18.83
C VAL A 37 7.91 1.02 -18.16
N ARG A 38 6.80 0.34 -18.52
CA ARG A 38 6.29 -0.87 -17.85
C ARG A 38 7.24 -2.08 -17.85
N ASP A 39 8.31 -2.07 -18.63
CA ASP A 39 9.20 -3.21 -18.87
C ASP A 39 10.65 -2.93 -18.46
N ILE A 40 10.88 -2.64 -17.17
CA ILE A 40 12.22 -2.60 -16.59
C ILE A 40 12.45 -3.77 -15.65
N SER A 41 13.69 -4.24 -15.59
CA SER A 41 14.09 -5.36 -14.74
C SER A 41 14.06 -5.01 -13.25
N ALA A 42 14.03 -6.05 -12.41
CA ALA A 42 14.14 -5.87 -10.95
C ALA A 42 15.44 -5.15 -10.54
N GLN A 43 16.53 -5.37 -11.27
CA GLN A 43 17.81 -4.72 -11.01
C GLN A 43 17.75 -3.23 -11.34
N GLU A 44 17.11 -2.85 -12.45
CA GLU A 44 16.91 -1.45 -12.82
C GLU A 44 16.02 -0.73 -11.81
N TRP A 45 14.94 -1.36 -11.34
CA TRP A 45 14.12 -0.83 -10.25
C TRP A 45 14.93 -0.49 -9.01
N LYS A 46 15.84 -1.40 -8.59
CA LYS A 46 16.72 -1.18 -7.45
C LYS A 46 17.64 0.03 -7.67
N GLN A 47 18.20 0.20 -8.87
CA GLN A 47 19.07 1.33 -9.19
C GLN A 47 18.31 2.67 -9.22
N ILE A 48 17.15 2.70 -9.87
CA ILE A 48 16.29 3.88 -9.93
C ILE A 48 15.88 4.32 -8.52
N ALA A 49 15.41 3.38 -7.70
CA ALA A 49 15.04 3.70 -6.33
C ALA A 49 16.25 4.22 -5.52
N ALA A 50 17.42 3.60 -5.65
CA ALA A 50 18.65 4.03 -4.98
C ALA A 50 19.12 5.43 -5.40
N ALA A 51 18.85 5.84 -6.65
CA ALA A 51 19.14 7.19 -7.14
C ALA A 51 18.24 8.28 -6.51
N GLY A 52 17.19 7.90 -5.77
CA GLY A 52 16.26 8.80 -5.09
C GLY A 52 16.29 8.67 -3.57
N PRO A 53 17.31 9.21 -2.86
CA PRO A 53 17.40 9.11 -1.40
C PRO A 53 16.15 9.63 -0.67
N ALA A 54 15.55 10.73 -1.15
CA ALA A 54 14.32 11.29 -0.59
C ALA A 54 13.13 10.33 -0.70
N PHE A 55 12.98 9.67 -1.85
CA PHE A 55 11.94 8.65 -2.05
C PHE A 55 12.15 7.42 -1.14
N MET A 56 13.40 6.98 -0.99
CA MET A 56 13.77 5.84 -0.17
C MET A 56 13.68 6.09 1.34
N ALA A 57 13.80 7.36 1.75
CA ALA A 57 13.68 7.79 3.13
C ALA A 57 12.24 8.14 3.53
N SER A 58 11.38 8.49 2.56
CA SER A 58 10.01 8.91 2.81
C SER A 58 9.15 7.77 3.34
N ASP A 59 8.40 8.05 4.39
CA ASP A 59 7.34 7.18 4.93
C ASP A 59 5.96 7.50 4.33
N MET A 60 5.85 8.54 3.50
CA MET A 60 4.59 8.99 2.91
C MET A 60 4.11 8.04 1.81
N PRO A 61 2.82 7.76 1.65
CA PRO A 61 2.31 6.94 0.55
C PRO A 61 2.89 7.35 -0.82
N PRO A 62 3.51 6.43 -1.59
CA PRO A 62 3.98 6.72 -2.93
C PRO A 62 2.79 7.01 -3.87
N LEU A 63 3.07 7.57 -5.04
CA LEU A 63 2.02 7.84 -6.04
C LEU A 63 1.41 6.58 -6.65
N GLU A 64 2.24 5.56 -6.91
CA GLU A 64 1.75 4.25 -7.29
C GLU A 64 1.93 3.28 -6.12
N VAL A 65 0.88 2.54 -5.80
CA VAL A 65 0.83 1.56 -4.70
C VAL A 65 1.99 0.56 -4.75
N PRO A 66 2.35 -0.02 -5.92
CA PRO A 66 3.44 -1.00 -5.98
C PRO A 66 4.81 -0.42 -5.60
N HIS A 67 5.00 0.90 -5.67
CA HIS A 67 6.26 1.54 -5.29
C HIS A 67 6.54 1.47 -3.77
N TRP A 68 5.57 1.06 -2.95
CA TRP A 68 5.85 0.67 -1.58
C TRP A 68 6.87 -0.47 -1.48
N LEU A 69 6.87 -1.39 -2.44
CA LEU A 69 7.78 -2.54 -2.47
C LEU A 69 9.22 -2.15 -2.85
N LEU A 70 9.43 -0.97 -3.45
CA LEU A 70 10.77 -0.42 -3.68
C LEU A 70 11.40 0.13 -2.40
N ARG A 71 10.58 0.41 -1.37
CA ARG A 71 11.07 0.99 -0.12
C ARG A 71 11.71 -0.05 0.78
N PRO A 72 12.64 0.37 1.65
CA PRO A 72 13.34 -0.55 2.53
C PRO A 72 12.40 -1.33 3.46
N ALA A 73 12.72 -2.60 3.71
CA ALA A 73 11.90 -3.51 4.52
C ALA A 73 11.56 -2.97 5.92
N ARG A 74 12.40 -2.11 6.50
CA ARG A 74 12.13 -1.44 7.80
C ARG A 74 10.85 -0.60 7.83
N MET A 75 10.29 -0.22 6.67
CA MET A 75 9.04 0.54 6.57
C MET A 75 7.79 -0.36 6.62
N ILE A 76 7.97 -1.68 6.45
CA ILE A 76 6.89 -2.65 6.52
C ILE A 76 6.44 -2.79 7.98
N LYS A 77 5.14 -2.64 8.21
CA LYS A 77 4.52 -2.77 9.53
C LYS A 77 4.16 -4.21 9.87
N ALA A 78 3.83 -5.01 8.86
CA ALA A 78 3.60 -6.44 8.96
C ALA A 78 3.73 -7.11 7.60
N THR A 79 4.05 -8.40 7.57
CA THR A 79 4.05 -9.22 6.36
C THR A 79 3.22 -10.48 6.62
N PHE A 80 2.36 -10.85 5.67
CA PHE A 80 1.57 -12.07 5.76
C PHE A 80 1.65 -12.86 4.47
N ALA A 81 1.71 -14.19 4.59
CA ALA A 81 1.58 -15.11 3.45
C ALA A 81 0.12 -15.55 3.22
N ALA A 82 -0.79 -15.22 4.14
CA ALA A 82 -2.20 -15.60 4.06
C ALA A 82 -3.07 -14.33 3.89
N PRO A 83 -3.97 -14.27 2.89
CA PRO A 83 -4.74 -13.06 2.58
C PRO A 83 -5.72 -12.68 3.69
N ASP A 84 -6.27 -13.66 4.40
CA ASP A 84 -7.17 -13.46 5.54
C ASP A 84 -6.47 -12.77 6.73
N LYS A 85 -5.21 -13.14 7.01
CA LYS A 85 -4.39 -12.47 8.02
C LYS A 85 -4.06 -11.04 7.62
N ALA A 86 -3.76 -10.80 6.35
CA ALA A 86 -3.54 -9.45 5.83
C ALA A 86 -4.82 -8.59 5.90
N ALA A 87 -5.99 -9.19 5.60
CA ALA A 87 -7.29 -8.53 5.72
C ALA A 87 -7.66 -8.22 7.19
N ALA A 88 -7.31 -9.11 8.11
CA ALA A 88 -7.48 -8.89 9.55
C ALA A 88 -6.61 -7.72 10.03
N TRP A 89 -5.33 -7.70 9.65
CA TRP A 89 -4.44 -6.58 9.97
C TRP A 89 -4.98 -5.24 9.45
N TYR A 90 -5.44 -5.20 8.20
CA TYR A 90 -6.04 -3.99 7.63
C TYR A 90 -7.25 -3.52 8.44
N ARG A 91 -8.15 -4.44 8.80
CA ARG A 91 -9.31 -4.17 9.65
C ARG A 91 -8.92 -3.58 11.00
N ASP A 92 -7.92 -4.16 11.66
CA ASP A 92 -7.46 -3.69 12.95
C ASP A 92 -6.92 -2.26 12.86
N GLN A 93 -6.08 -1.97 11.86
CA GLN A 93 -5.53 -0.63 11.65
C GLN A 93 -6.60 0.42 11.36
N VAL A 94 -7.60 0.09 10.54
CA VAL A 94 -8.69 1.00 10.21
C VAL A 94 -9.61 1.21 11.42
N SER A 95 -9.91 0.15 12.17
CA SER A 95 -10.74 0.22 13.37
C SER A 95 -10.08 1.08 14.46
N GLU A 96 -8.75 0.99 14.61
CA GLU A 96 -7.97 1.85 15.51
C GLU A 96 -8.06 3.33 15.11
N LEU A 97 -8.04 3.63 13.81
CA LEU A 97 -8.10 5.01 13.29
C LEU A 97 -9.53 5.59 13.26
N SER A 98 -10.54 4.73 13.15
CA SER A 98 -11.95 5.08 12.93
C SER A 98 -12.48 6.21 13.83
N PRO A 99 -12.23 6.24 15.16
CA PRO A 99 -12.70 7.33 16.02
C PRO A 99 -12.19 8.72 15.62
N SER A 100 -11.04 8.77 14.94
CA SER A 100 -10.36 10.01 14.53
C SER A 100 -10.75 10.49 13.13
N PHE A 101 -11.55 9.72 12.37
CA PHE A 101 -12.01 10.13 11.05
C PHE A 101 -12.79 11.45 11.10
N ALA A 102 -12.60 12.30 10.10
CA ALA A 102 -13.28 13.58 9.99
C ALA A 102 -14.75 13.39 9.60
N ALA A 103 -15.03 12.52 8.63
CA ALA A 103 -16.38 12.26 8.16
C ALA A 103 -17.07 11.20 9.02
N ASP A 104 -18.27 11.50 9.51
CA ASP A 104 -19.07 10.53 10.27
C ASP A 104 -19.55 9.35 9.41
N HIS A 105 -19.72 9.57 8.10
CA HIS A 105 -20.01 8.49 7.16
C HIS A 105 -18.94 7.40 7.17
N ASP A 106 -17.66 7.76 7.31
CA ASP A 106 -16.55 6.80 7.33
C ASP A 106 -16.49 6.02 8.65
N LYS A 107 -17.17 6.50 9.69
CA LYS A 107 -17.31 5.85 11.01
C LYS A 107 -18.50 4.89 11.05
N ALA A 108 -19.42 4.99 10.10
CA ALA A 108 -20.65 4.21 10.11
C ALA A 108 -20.31 2.69 10.06
N PRO A 109 -20.82 1.87 10.98
CA PRO A 109 -20.48 0.44 11.04
C PRO A 109 -20.81 -0.32 9.75
N SER A 110 -21.93 0.00 9.10
CA SER A 110 -22.31 -0.60 7.81
C SER A 110 -21.30 -0.26 6.72
N ARG A 111 -20.85 1.00 6.69
CA ARG A 111 -19.85 1.46 5.71
C ARG A 111 -18.51 0.75 5.88
N GLN A 112 -18.07 0.60 7.13
CA GLN A 112 -16.83 -0.12 7.43
C GLN A 112 -16.95 -1.60 7.07
N ALA A 113 -18.09 -2.24 7.36
CA ALA A 113 -18.34 -3.63 6.99
C ALA A 113 -18.24 -3.85 5.46
N GLU A 114 -18.85 -2.97 4.65
CA GLU A 114 -18.74 -3.02 3.18
C GLU A 114 -17.27 -2.91 2.72
N TRP A 115 -16.53 -1.96 3.26
CA TRP A 115 -15.12 -1.76 2.93
C TRP A 115 -14.26 -2.97 3.30
N PHE A 116 -14.49 -3.55 4.47
CA PHE A 116 -13.75 -4.72 4.92
C PHE A 116 -14.06 -5.96 4.09
N ALA A 117 -15.32 -6.15 3.67
CA ALA A 117 -15.68 -7.21 2.74
C ALA A 117 -15.01 -7.02 1.37
N ALA A 118 -14.98 -5.79 0.85
CA ALA A 118 -14.29 -5.47 -0.41
C ALA A 118 -12.77 -5.67 -0.30
N ALA A 119 -12.17 -5.33 0.84
CA ALA A 119 -10.74 -5.56 1.11
C ALA A 119 -10.42 -7.06 1.15
N ASP A 120 -11.20 -7.86 1.88
CA ASP A 120 -11.05 -9.32 1.94
C ASP A 120 -11.13 -9.95 0.54
N GLY A 121 -12.15 -9.57 -0.25
CA GLY A 121 -12.31 -10.05 -1.63
C GLY A 121 -11.12 -9.70 -2.53
N ARG A 122 -10.59 -8.47 -2.43
CA ARG A 122 -9.40 -8.06 -3.21
C ARG A 122 -8.16 -8.86 -2.83
N LEU A 123 -7.91 -9.05 -1.54
CA LEU A 123 -6.73 -9.77 -1.06
C LEU A 123 -6.81 -11.26 -1.43
N ARG A 124 -7.98 -11.90 -1.33
CA ARG A 124 -8.18 -13.29 -1.79
C ARG A 124 -7.87 -13.48 -3.27
N CYS A 125 -8.11 -12.45 -4.09
CA CYS A 125 -7.78 -12.44 -5.51
C CYS A 125 -6.33 -12.01 -5.82
N GLY A 126 -5.46 -11.91 -4.80
CA GLY A 126 -4.06 -11.51 -4.97
C GLY A 126 -3.84 -10.02 -5.24
N GLY A 127 -4.87 -9.19 -5.00
CA GLY A 127 -4.80 -7.74 -5.22
C GLY A 127 -4.21 -6.97 -4.05
N ASP A 128 -4.04 -5.68 -4.28
CA ASP A 128 -3.69 -4.69 -3.25
C ASP A 128 -4.96 -4.11 -2.61
N VAL A 129 -4.83 -3.62 -1.37
CA VAL A 129 -5.83 -2.79 -0.71
C VAL A 129 -5.21 -1.48 -0.28
N VAL A 130 -5.91 -0.38 -0.56
CA VAL A 130 -5.49 0.98 -0.20
C VAL A 130 -6.68 1.67 0.43
N GLY A 131 -6.48 2.21 1.62
CA GLY A 131 -7.40 3.13 2.28
C GLY A 131 -6.71 4.44 2.64
N GLY A 132 -7.49 5.52 2.59
CA GLY A 132 -7.05 6.86 2.94
C GLY A 132 -8.21 7.65 3.52
N TRP A 133 -7.97 8.32 4.65
CA TRP A 133 -9.00 9.03 5.41
C TRP A 133 -8.47 10.38 5.88
N TYR A 134 -9.31 11.41 5.72
CA TYR A 134 -9.10 12.66 6.43
C TYR A 134 -9.38 12.43 7.92
N LEU A 135 -8.46 12.86 8.76
CA LEU A 135 -8.63 12.88 10.20
C LEU A 135 -9.08 14.28 10.64
N ARG A 136 -9.53 14.41 11.89
CA ARG A 136 -9.81 15.74 12.47
C ARG A 136 -8.59 16.66 12.36
N GLY A 137 -8.84 17.91 11.96
CA GLY A 137 -7.82 18.92 11.70
C GLY A 137 -7.30 18.83 10.26
N THR A 138 -5.99 19.02 10.09
CA THR A 138 -5.29 19.01 8.79
C THR A 138 -4.62 17.68 8.48
N ARG A 139 -4.92 16.63 9.25
CA ARG A 139 -4.22 15.34 9.18
C ARG A 139 -4.90 14.37 8.22
N PHE A 140 -4.09 13.45 7.70
CA PHE A 140 -4.51 12.36 6.84
C PHE A 140 -3.89 11.06 7.33
N ALA A 141 -4.66 9.98 7.29
CA ALA A 141 -4.16 8.63 7.54
C ALA A 141 -4.35 7.77 6.31
N SER A 142 -3.46 6.80 6.16
CA SER A 142 -3.52 5.85 5.07
C SER A 142 -3.04 4.49 5.55
N VAL A 143 -3.72 3.44 5.08
CA VAL A 143 -3.38 2.04 5.36
C VAL A 143 -3.32 1.30 4.03
N GLN A 144 -2.25 0.56 3.78
CA GLN A 144 -2.05 -0.21 2.55
C GLN A 144 -1.64 -1.63 2.85
N VAL A 145 -2.11 -2.54 2.01
CA VAL A 145 -1.69 -3.94 1.96
C VAL A 145 -1.32 -4.22 0.50
N VAL A 146 -0.05 -4.48 0.25
CA VAL A 146 0.51 -4.57 -1.10
C VAL A 146 1.04 -5.98 -1.36
N ALA A 147 0.52 -6.62 -2.40
CA ALA A 147 0.95 -7.93 -2.85
C ALA A 147 2.34 -7.87 -3.50
N CYS A 148 3.31 -8.68 -3.03
CA CYS A 148 4.60 -8.85 -3.71
C CYS A 148 4.48 -9.87 -4.84
N ALA A 149 5.19 -9.67 -5.95
CA ALA A 149 4.78 -10.09 -7.30
C ALA A 149 3.52 -9.32 -7.75
N ASN A 150 3.61 -7.99 -7.62
CA ASN A 150 2.49 -7.09 -7.88
C ASN A 150 1.97 -7.23 -9.31
N ARG A 151 0.65 -7.36 -9.50
CA ARG A 151 0.04 -7.58 -10.82
C ARG A 151 0.25 -6.43 -11.81
N ILE A 152 0.36 -5.19 -11.32
CA ILE A 152 0.51 -3.98 -12.16
C ILE A 152 1.98 -3.70 -12.47
N ARG A 153 2.89 -4.12 -11.57
CA ARG A 153 4.33 -3.96 -11.67
C ARG A 153 5.04 -5.27 -11.29
N PRO A 154 4.95 -6.32 -12.12
CA PRO A 154 5.43 -7.66 -11.78
C PRO A 154 6.96 -7.76 -11.64
N THR A 155 7.70 -6.79 -12.21
CA THR A 155 9.15 -6.75 -12.12
C THR A 155 9.68 -6.08 -10.85
N ILE A 156 8.81 -5.46 -10.03
CA ILE A 156 9.24 -4.93 -8.73
C ILE A 156 9.51 -6.11 -7.78
N PRO A 157 10.73 -6.22 -7.21
CA PRO A 157 11.08 -7.34 -6.35
C PRO A 157 10.34 -7.28 -5.01
N CYS A 158 10.29 -8.43 -4.34
CA CYS A 158 9.88 -8.48 -2.93
C CYS A 158 10.89 -7.69 -2.07
N PRO A 159 10.47 -6.76 -1.20
CA PRO A 159 11.37 -5.99 -0.34
C PRO A 159 12.12 -6.84 0.71
N MET A 160 11.72 -8.10 0.90
CA MET A 160 12.37 -9.03 1.83
C MET A 160 13.44 -9.91 1.15
N HIS A 161 13.62 -9.85 -0.19
CA HIS A 161 14.54 -10.70 -0.96
C HIS A 161 15.57 -9.89 -1.78
#